data_AF-A0A6I5C5I5-F1
#
_entry.id   AF-A0A6I5C5I5-F1
#
_cell.length_a   1.000
_cell.length_b   1.000
_cell.length_c   1.000
_cell.angle_alpha   90.00
_cell.angle_beta   90.00
_cell.angle_gamma   90.00
#
_symmetry.space_group_name_H-M   'P 1'
#
loop_
_entity.id
_entity.type
_entity.pdbx_description
1 polymer ?
#
loop_
_entity_poly.entity_id
_entity_poly.type
_entity_poly.pdbx_seq_one_letter_code
_entity_poly.pdbx_strand_id
1 'polypeptide(L)'
;MGGPLGRLGPLTGLVIERIRVGDDVAAAKFGTGAPIEDPAREGRVLDQVRAQAAAAGLDPDAAVAFFRDQITASKITQRGLFARWTARPGEAPATRPDLGPIRERLDRLTRALLDELKDTERSRAEP
;
A
#
# COMPACT_ATOMS: atom_id res chain seq x y z
N MET A 1 26.01 -9.01 1.63
CA MET A 1 25.97 -7.91 0.65
C MET A 1 24.61 -7.24 0.75
N GLY A 2 24.51 -6.13 1.49
CA GLY A 2 23.27 -5.35 1.61
C GLY A 2 23.28 -4.21 0.59
N GLY A 3 22.20 -4.05 -0.16
CA GLY A 3 21.99 -2.87 -1.01
C GLY A 3 21.86 -1.59 -0.17
N PRO A 4 21.59 -0.43 -0.79
CA PRO A 4 21.58 0.88 -0.13
C PRO A 4 20.59 1.03 1.05
N LEU A 5 19.71 0.05 1.27
CA LEU A 5 18.72 0.00 2.35
C LEU A 5 18.98 -1.13 3.38
N GLY A 6 20.16 -1.75 3.37
CA GLY A 6 20.52 -2.79 4.33
C GLY A 6 19.74 -4.09 4.16
N ARG A 7 19.63 -4.89 5.25
CA ARG A 7 19.02 -6.23 5.23
C ARG A 7 17.51 -6.24 4.99
N LEU A 8 16.82 -5.12 5.22
CA LEU A 8 15.38 -4.93 4.97
C LEU A 8 15.10 -4.18 3.67
N GLY A 9 16.11 -4.05 2.81
CA GLY A 9 16.03 -3.24 1.60
C GLY A 9 14.91 -3.66 0.64
N PRO A 10 14.76 -4.95 0.30
CA PRO A 10 13.70 -5.38 -0.59
C PRO A 10 12.30 -5.15 0.01
N LEU A 11 12.09 -5.45 1.30
CA LEU A 11 10.84 -5.13 2.02
C LEU A 11 10.51 -3.64 1.95
N THR A 12 11.49 -2.81 2.26
CA THR A 12 11.34 -1.35 2.28
C THR A 12 11.03 -0.82 0.88
N GLY A 13 11.66 -1.38 -0.15
CA GLY A 13 11.39 -1.05 -1.55
C GLY A 13 9.94 -1.32 -1.94
N LEU A 14 9.41 -2.50 -1.58
CA LEU A 14 8.02 -2.87 -1.85
C LEU A 14 7.01 -1.99 -1.10
N VAL A 15 7.31 -1.62 0.14
CA VAL A 15 6.49 -0.67 0.93
C VAL A 15 6.42 0.68 0.23
N ILE A 16 7.56 1.22 -0.18
CA ILE A 16 7.64 2.50 -0.90
C ILE A 16 6.86 2.42 -2.22
N GLU A 17 7.03 1.33 -2.98
CA GLU A 17 6.30 1.16 -4.23
C GLU A 17 4.79 1.15 -3.99
N ARG A 18 4.31 0.39 -2.99
CA ARG A 18 2.89 0.33 -2.66
C ARG A 18 2.32 1.67 -2.22
N ILE A 19 3.07 2.47 -1.46
CA ILE A 19 2.67 3.83 -1.07
C ILE A 19 2.55 4.73 -2.30
N ARG A 20 3.50 4.65 -3.25
CA ARG A 20 3.47 5.43 -4.51
C ARG A 20 2.27 5.10 -5.38
N VAL A 21 1.76 3.86 -5.36
CA VAL A 21 0.49 3.53 -6.02
C VAL A 21 -0.69 4.33 -5.42
N GLY A 22 -0.57 4.81 -4.19
CA GLY A 22 -1.51 5.75 -3.57
C GLY A 22 -1.66 7.08 -4.34
N ASP A 23 -0.65 7.50 -5.08
CA ASP A 23 -0.71 8.70 -5.92
C ASP A 23 -1.67 8.48 -7.10
N ASP A 24 -1.60 7.29 -7.72
CA ASP A 24 -2.51 6.88 -8.80
C ASP A 24 -3.95 6.76 -8.28
N VAL A 25 -4.14 6.24 -7.06
CA VAL A 25 -5.46 6.18 -6.41
C VAL A 25 -5.99 7.59 -6.15
N ALA A 26 -5.13 8.51 -5.67
CA ALA A 26 -5.51 9.90 -5.47
C ALA A 26 -5.95 10.53 -6.81
N ALA A 27 -5.15 10.36 -7.86
CA ALA A 27 -5.44 10.87 -9.20
C ALA A 27 -6.77 10.34 -9.76
N ALA A 28 -7.05 9.04 -9.55
CA ALA A 28 -8.29 8.42 -9.98
C ALA A 28 -9.53 9.00 -9.26
N LYS A 29 -9.41 9.30 -7.97
CA LYS A 29 -10.52 9.79 -7.14
C LYS A 29 -10.73 11.30 -7.21
N PHE A 30 -9.69 12.09 -7.46
CA PHE A 30 -9.76 13.55 -7.36
C PHE A 30 -10.81 14.15 -8.31
N GLY A 31 -11.72 14.95 -7.75
CA GLY A 31 -12.81 15.60 -8.48
C GLY A 31 -13.97 14.69 -8.91
N THR A 32 -14.01 13.43 -8.47
CA THR A 32 -15.11 12.49 -8.81
C THR A 32 -16.19 12.38 -7.73
N GLY A 33 -15.97 12.97 -6.55
CA GLY A 33 -16.82 12.78 -5.36
C GLY A 33 -16.56 11.46 -4.63
N ALA A 34 -15.70 10.57 -5.15
CA ALA A 34 -15.33 9.34 -4.47
C ALA A 34 -14.52 9.65 -3.18
N PRO A 35 -14.88 9.04 -2.03
CA PRO A 35 -14.16 9.26 -0.78
C PRO A 35 -12.77 8.60 -0.80
N ILE A 36 -11.83 9.16 -0.03
CA ILE A 36 -10.51 8.54 0.20
C ILE A 36 -10.68 7.25 0.99
N GLU A 37 -11.48 7.31 2.06
CA GLU A 37 -11.87 6.19 2.89
C GLU A 37 -12.82 5.26 2.13
N ASP A 38 -12.52 3.96 2.15
CA ASP A 38 -13.39 2.93 1.60
C ASP A 38 -13.36 1.71 2.54
N PRO A 39 -14.09 1.75 3.67
CA PRO A 39 -14.03 0.69 4.68
C PRO A 39 -14.34 -0.71 4.13
N ALA A 40 -15.23 -0.79 3.13
CA ALA A 40 -15.60 -2.05 2.50
C ALA A 40 -14.46 -2.61 1.62
N ARG A 41 -13.73 -1.78 0.88
CA ARG A 41 -12.52 -2.24 0.15
C ARG A 41 -11.37 -2.51 1.12
N GLU A 42 -11.16 -1.65 2.12
CA GLU A 42 -10.12 -1.82 3.14
C GLU A 42 -10.30 -3.15 3.88
N GLY A 43 -11.53 -3.48 4.30
CA GLY A 43 -11.86 -4.78 4.91
C GLY A 43 -11.51 -5.96 4.00
N ARG A 44 -11.93 -5.93 2.73
CA ARG A 44 -11.60 -6.99 1.76
C ARG A 44 -10.09 -7.19 1.57
N VAL A 45 -9.31 -6.11 1.59
CA VAL A 45 -7.83 -6.20 1.51
C VAL A 45 -7.27 -6.88 2.76
N LEU A 46 -7.76 -6.53 3.95
CA LEU A 46 -7.29 -7.12 5.21
C LEU A 46 -7.71 -8.60 5.35
N ASP A 47 -8.90 -8.96 4.89
CA ASP A 47 -9.35 -10.36 4.87
C ASP A 47 -8.49 -11.21 3.92
N GLN A 48 -8.16 -10.67 2.73
CA GLN A 48 -7.23 -11.31 1.80
C GLN A 48 -5.84 -11.49 2.43
N VAL A 49 -5.31 -10.44 3.06
CA VAL A 49 -4.01 -10.49 3.74
C VAL A 49 -4.01 -11.57 4.82
N ARG A 50 -5.05 -11.63 5.66
CA ARG A 50 -5.19 -12.65 6.70
C ARG A 50 -5.13 -14.06 6.12
N ALA A 51 -5.91 -14.31 5.06
CA ALA A 51 -5.95 -15.62 4.41
C ALA A 51 -4.62 -16.00 3.77
N GLN A 52 -3.96 -15.06 3.07
CA GLN A 52 -2.69 -15.30 2.40
C GLN A 52 -1.54 -15.48 3.39
N ALA A 53 -1.51 -14.70 4.48
CA ALA A 53 -0.53 -14.85 5.55
C ALA A 53 -0.62 -16.24 6.21
N ALA A 54 -1.84 -16.67 6.56
CA ALA A 54 -2.08 -18.00 7.12
C ALA A 54 -1.59 -19.12 6.18
N ALA A 55 -1.90 -19.02 4.89
CA ALA A 55 -1.44 -19.98 3.88
C ALA A 55 0.09 -19.99 3.70
N ALA A 56 0.76 -18.86 3.91
CA ALA A 56 2.21 -18.72 3.81
C ALA A 56 2.98 -19.15 5.08
N GLY A 57 2.26 -19.42 6.18
CA GLY A 57 2.84 -19.75 7.50
C GLY A 57 3.27 -18.53 8.32
N LEU A 58 2.80 -17.34 7.96
CA LEU A 58 3.00 -16.11 8.74
C LEU A 58 1.93 -15.96 9.81
N ASP A 59 2.23 -15.21 10.88
CA ASP A 59 1.23 -14.74 11.84
C ASP A 59 0.20 -13.83 11.11
N PRO A 60 -1.07 -14.26 10.98
CA PRO A 60 -2.08 -13.50 10.25
C PRO A 60 -2.42 -12.16 10.91
N ASP A 61 -2.36 -12.06 12.24
CA ASP A 61 -2.67 -10.83 12.96
C ASP A 61 -1.55 -9.80 12.81
N ALA A 62 -0.28 -10.25 12.87
CA ALA A 62 0.87 -9.41 12.60
C ALA A 62 0.87 -8.88 11.15
N ALA A 63 0.54 -9.74 10.18
CA ALA A 63 0.41 -9.33 8.77
C ALA A 63 -0.73 -8.32 8.60
N VAL A 64 -1.89 -8.54 9.21
CA VAL A 64 -3.02 -7.60 9.19
C VAL A 64 -2.63 -6.25 9.79
N ALA A 65 -1.90 -6.23 10.91
CA ALA A 65 -1.42 -4.99 11.52
C ALA A 65 -0.51 -4.22 10.57
N PHE A 66 0.47 -4.89 9.95
CA PHE A 66 1.35 -4.28 8.96
C PHE A 66 0.57 -3.66 7.79
N PHE A 67 -0.42 -4.37 7.23
CA PHE A 67 -1.20 -3.86 6.11
C PHE A 67 -2.20 -2.75 6.50
N ARG A 68 -2.67 -2.71 7.76
CA ARG A 68 -3.42 -1.55 8.28
C ARG A 68 -2.56 -0.29 8.27
N ASP A 69 -1.28 -0.40 8.61
CA ASP A 69 -0.35 0.74 8.56
C ASP A 69 -0.11 1.17 7.11
N GLN A 70 0.06 0.22 6.18
CA GLN A 70 0.20 0.53 4.75
C GLN A 70 -1.04 1.23 4.15
N ILE A 71 -2.25 0.81 4.54
CA ILE A 71 -3.50 1.47 4.15
C ILE A 71 -3.56 2.89 4.74
N THR A 72 -3.19 3.05 6.00
CA THR A 72 -3.16 4.35 6.68
C THR A 72 -2.18 5.31 6.01
N ALA A 73 -0.95 4.86 5.69
CA ALA A 73 0.05 5.64 4.98
C ALA A 73 -0.42 6.06 3.58
N SER A 74 -1.07 5.16 2.83
CA SER A 74 -1.66 5.49 1.54
C SER A 74 -2.74 6.56 1.65
N LYS A 75 -3.61 6.49 2.68
CA LYS A 75 -4.64 7.51 2.92
C LYS A 75 -4.06 8.87 3.29
N ILE A 76 -2.98 8.91 4.09
CA ILE A 76 -2.26 10.16 4.39
C ILE A 76 -1.73 10.79 3.10
N THR A 77 -1.12 9.99 2.23
CA THR A 77 -0.61 10.44 0.92
C THR A 77 -1.73 11.01 0.04
N GLN A 78 -2.85 10.28 -0.09
CA GLN A 78 -4.02 10.74 -0.84
C GLN A 78 -4.58 12.07 -0.31
N ARG A 79 -4.70 12.23 1.02
CA ARG A 79 -5.18 13.49 1.62
C ARG A 79 -4.24 14.66 1.34
N GLY A 80 -2.93 14.43 1.44
CA GLY A 80 -1.92 15.44 1.11
C GLY A 80 -2.02 15.90 -0.35
N LEU A 81 -2.19 14.95 -1.28
CA LEU A 81 -2.38 15.26 -2.70
C LEU A 81 -3.70 15.98 -2.98
N PHE A 82 -4.80 15.56 -2.36
CA PHE A 82 -6.09 16.25 -2.49
C PHE A 82 -6.00 17.70 -2.02
N ALA A 83 -5.40 17.94 -0.85
CA ALA A 83 -5.19 19.29 -0.35
C ALA A 83 -4.30 20.13 -1.29
N ARG A 84 -3.21 19.53 -1.78
CA ARG A 84 -2.29 20.17 -2.73
C ARG A 84 -2.98 20.58 -4.04
N TRP A 85 -3.73 19.67 -4.65
CA TRP A 85 -4.43 19.93 -5.91
C TRP A 85 -5.64 20.86 -5.75
N THR A 86 -6.26 20.87 -4.57
CA THR A 86 -7.31 21.85 -4.24
C THR A 86 -6.73 23.26 -4.14
N ALA A 87 -5.59 23.42 -3.47
CA ALA A 87 -4.91 24.71 -3.33
C ALA A 87 -4.24 25.17 -4.64
N ARG A 88 -3.80 24.21 -5.48
CA ARG A 88 -3.09 24.46 -6.75
C ARG A 88 -3.68 23.59 -7.86
N PRO A 89 -4.82 24.00 -8.46
CA PRO A 89 -5.49 23.20 -9.48
C PRO A 89 -4.64 22.88 -10.71
N GLY A 90 -3.68 23.75 -11.06
CA GLY A 90 -2.73 23.51 -12.16
C GLY A 90 -1.75 22.35 -11.93
N GLU A 91 -1.62 21.85 -10.69
CA GLU A 91 -0.81 20.68 -10.36
C GLU A 91 -1.63 19.37 -10.33
N ALA A 92 -2.95 19.45 -10.51
CA ALA A 92 -3.81 18.28 -10.53
C ALA A 92 -3.55 17.44 -11.80
N PRO A 93 -3.65 16.10 -11.72
CA PRO A 93 -3.55 15.24 -12.89
C PRO A 93 -4.59 15.61 -13.95
N ALA A 94 -4.13 15.79 -15.20
CA ALA A 94 -5.03 16.07 -16.33
C ALA A 94 -5.87 14.85 -16.73
N THR A 95 -5.37 13.65 -16.43
CA THR A 95 -6.03 12.37 -16.72
C THR A 95 -6.27 11.60 -15.43
N ARG A 96 -7.35 10.82 -15.39
CA ARG A 96 -7.69 9.94 -14.28
C ARG A 96 -7.43 8.49 -14.68
N PRO A 97 -6.50 7.78 -14.01
CA PRO A 97 -6.30 6.36 -14.27
C PRO A 97 -7.49 5.54 -13.79
N ASP A 98 -7.71 4.38 -14.41
CA ASP A 98 -8.75 3.44 -13.97
C ASP A 98 -8.33 2.71 -12.67
N LEU A 99 -9.28 2.59 -11.74
CA LEU A 99 -9.08 1.89 -10.47
C LEU A 99 -8.91 0.38 -10.64
N GLY A 100 -9.42 -0.22 -11.72
CA GLY A 100 -9.25 -1.66 -11.99
C GLY A 100 -7.78 -2.10 -12.02
N PRO A 101 -6.98 -1.61 -12.97
CA PRO A 101 -5.54 -1.93 -13.08
C PRO A 101 -4.74 -1.53 -11.83
N ILE A 102 -5.10 -0.43 -11.17
CA ILE A 102 -4.47 0.00 -9.91
C ILE A 102 -4.69 -1.05 -8.81
N ARG A 103 -5.91 -1.57 -8.68
CA ARG A 103 -6.25 -2.60 -7.70
C ARG A 103 -5.48 -3.90 -7.96
N GLU A 104 -5.36 -4.32 -9.22
CA GLU A 104 -4.55 -5.49 -9.57
C GLU A 104 -3.08 -5.31 -9.22
N ARG A 105 -2.52 -4.11 -9.42
CA ARG A 105 -1.15 -3.79 -9.02
C ARG A 105 -0.98 -3.86 -7.50
N LEU A 106 -1.92 -3.30 -6.74
CA LEU A 106 -1.94 -3.40 -5.27
C LEU A 106 -2.03 -4.85 -4.79
N ASP A 107 -2.80 -5.69 -5.48
CA ASP A 107 -2.94 -7.11 -5.12
C ASP A 107 -1.65 -7.88 -5.40
N ARG A 108 -0.93 -7.56 -6.50
CA ARG A 108 0.42 -8.11 -6.77
C ARG A 108 1.43 -7.69 -5.70
N LEU A 109 1.46 -6.41 -5.35
CA LEU A 109 2.37 -5.88 -4.32
C LEU A 109 2.05 -6.44 -2.94
N THR A 110 0.78 -6.69 -2.63
CA THR A 110 0.38 -7.35 -1.38
C THR A 110 1.00 -8.74 -1.25
N ARG A 111 0.99 -9.55 -2.32
CA ARG A 111 1.63 -10.88 -2.31
C ARG A 111 3.14 -10.78 -2.14
N ALA A 112 3.81 -9.92 -2.92
CA ALA A 112 5.25 -9.71 -2.82
C ALA A 112 5.68 -9.24 -1.43
N LEU A 113 4.89 -8.37 -0.79
CA LEU A 113 5.14 -7.93 0.58
C LEU A 113 5.00 -9.07 1.60
N LEU A 114 4.02 -9.96 1.45
CA LEU A 114 3.89 -11.12 2.33
C LEU A 114 5.09 -12.07 2.18
N ASP A 115 5.52 -12.34 0.96
CA ASP A 115 6.71 -13.16 0.69
C ASP A 115 7.95 -12.55 1.38
N GLU A 116 8.15 -11.25 1.22
CA GLU A 116 9.30 -10.57 1.82
C GLU A 116 9.19 -10.41 3.34
N LEU A 117 7.98 -10.28 3.90
CA LEU A 117 7.77 -10.31 5.36
C LEU A 117 8.22 -11.65 5.95
N LYS A 118 8.00 -12.75 5.22
CA LYS A 118 8.49 -14.08 5.60
C LYS A 118 10.01 -14.17 5.50
N ASP A 119 10.58 -13.76 4.38
CA ASP A 119 12.02 -13.86 4.14
C ASP A 119 12.84 -12.99 5.12
N THR A 120 12.25 -11.90 5.60
CA THR A 120 12.89 -10.99 6.55
C THR A 120 12.57 -11.25 8.02
N GLU A 121 11.77 -12.26 8.36
CA GLU A 121 11.31 -12.53 9.73
C GLU A 121 12.47 -12.58 10.73
N ARG A 122 13.53 -13.35 10.43
CA ARG A 122 14.73 -13.45 11.26
C ARG A 122 15.44 -12.10 11.41
N SER A 123 15.59 -11.36 10.33
CA SER A 123 16.26 -10.04 10.35
C SER A 123 15.48 -8.99 11.15
N ARG A 124 14.16 -9.15 11.30
CA ARG A 124 13.30 -8.26 12.10
C ARG A 124 13.24 -8.64 13.59
N ALA A 125 13.64 -9.87 13.93
CA ALA A 125 13.70 -10.36 15.31
C ALA A 125 15.07 -10.11 15.98
N GLU A 126 16.10 -9.79 15.19
CA GLU A 126 17.43 -9.43 15.68
C GLU A 126 17.48 -7.94 16.11
N PRO A 127 18.15 -7.60 17.24
CA PRO A 127 18.34 -6.21 17.68
C PRO A 127 19.21 -5.35 16.76
#